data_AF-A0A7X5FEB3-F1
#
_entry.id   AF-A0A7X5FEB3-F1
#
_cell.length_a   1.000
_cell.length_b   1.000
_cell.length_c   1.000
_cell.angle_alpha   90.00
_cell.angle_beta   90.00
_cell.angle_gamma   90.00
#
_symmetry.space_group_name_H-M   'P 1'
#
loop_
_entity.id
_entity.type
_entity.pdbx_description
1 polymer ?
#
loop_
_entity_poly.entity_id
_entity_poly.type
_entity_poly.pdbx_seq_one_letter_code
_entity_poly.pdbx_strand_id
1 'polypeptide(L)'
;GTGKQKYQTLIIGLNPTKQVLRKRIYNRLIARLEKEKMTAEVKKLHQQGLSWQKLEAFGLEYKYVSLYLQKKLDYKEMLVELNLAINKFARRQMAWFRRWERQGKKINWATDSKKIEKLASWFLK
;
A
#
# COMPACT_ATOMS: atom_id res chain seq x y z
N GLY A 1 -7.86 26.92 -1.23
CA GLY A 1 -7.13 27.07 0.04
C GLY A 1 -5.64 27.06 -0.23
N THR A 2 -5.02 28.22 -0.32
CA THR A 2 -3.59 28.39 -0.62
C THR A 2 -2.82 28.68 0.68
N GLY A 3 -2.71 27.66 1.53
CA GLY A 3 -1.76 27.73 2.65
C GLY A 3 -0.34 27.82 2.10
N LYS A 4 0.41 28.86 2.49
CA LYS A 4 1.79 29.09 2.07
C LYS A 4 2.62 27.84 2.37
N GLN A 5 3.28 27.30 1.35
CA GLN A 5 4.01 26.03 1.46
C GLN A 5 5.20 26.23 2.42
N LYS A 6 5.16 25.57 3.58
CA LYS A 6 6.15 25.76 4.67
C LYS A 6 7.56 25.28 4.30
N TYR A 7 7.65 24.35 3.35
CA TYR A 7 8.90 23.74 2.91
C TYR A 7 8.98 23.71 1.39
N GLN A 8 10.20 23.84 0.88
CA GLN A 8 10.49 23.41 -0.48
C GLN A 8 10.42 21.88 -0.50
N THR A 9 9.68 21.30 -1.45
CA THR A 9 9.44 19.86 -1.48
C THR A 9 9.66 19.30 -2.87
N LEU A 10 10.45 18.24 -2.98
CA LEU A 10 10.53 17.38 -4.16
C LEU A 10 9.52 16.24 -4.03
N ILE A 11 8.51 16.21 -4.89
CA ILE A 11 7.55 15.10 -4.96
C ILE A 11 7.98 14.15 -6.06
N ILE A 12 8.23 12.88 -5.71
CA ILE A 12 8.58 11.82 -6.65
C ILE A 12 7.48 10.77 -6.62
N GLY A 13 6.94 10.44 -7.80
CA GLY A 13 5.93 9.39 -7.96
C GLY A 13 6.53 8.16 -8.63
N LEU A 14 6.32 6.98 -8.06
CA LEU A 14 6.70 5.71 -8.72
C LEU A 14 5.59 5.29 -9.70
N ASN A 15 5.95 5.02 -10.96
CA ASN A 15 4.97 4.61 -11.99
C ASN A 15 5.42 3.37 -12.79
N PRO A 16 5.60 2.20 -12.14
CA PRO A 16 5.88 0.97 -12.86
C PRO A 16 4.70 0.57 -13.76
N THR A 17 4.96 -0.27 -14.75
CA THR A 17 3.89 -0.81 -15.60
C THR A 17 2.87 -1.61 -14.76
N LYS A 18 1.62 -1.68 -15.23
CA LYS A 18 0.53 -2.38 -14.54
C LYS A 18 0.86 -3.86 -14.26
N GLN A 19 1.55 -4.52 -15.17
CA GLN A 19 1.98 -5.92 -15.01
C GLN A 19 3.03 -6.06 -13.90
N VAL A 20 4.06 -5.20 -13.90
CA VAL A 20 5.10 -5.19 -12.87
C VAL A 20 4.50 -4.87 -11.50
N LEU A 21 3.60 -3.89 -11.42
CA LEU A 21 2.93 -3.51 -10.19
C LEU A 21 2.12 -4.69 -9.61
N ARG A 22 1.28 -5.34 -10.44
CA ARG A 22 0.49 -6.51 -10.01
C ARG A 22 1.37 -7.64 -9.49
N LYS A 23 2.45 -7.96 -10.22
CA LYS A 23 3.40 -9.00 -9.80
C LYS A 23 4.07 -8.65 -8.46
N ARG A 24 4.50 -7.40 -8.28
CA ARG A 24 5.10 -6.93 -7.02
C ARG A 24 4.11 -6.97 -5.86
N ILE A 25 2.87 -6.53 -6.07
CA ILE A 25 1.79 -6.60 -5.08
C ILE A 25 1.58 -8.04 -4.62
N TYR A 26 1.42 -8.96 -5.57
CA TYR A 26 1.20 -10.38 -5.27
C TYR A 26 2.37 -10.97 -4.49
N ASN A 27 3.60 -10.77 -4.97
CA ASN A 27 4.79 -11.29 -4.30
C ASN A 27 4.95 -10.74 -2.87
N ARG A 28 4.66 -9.45 -2.67
CA ARG A 28 4.70 -8.81 -1.34
C ARG A 28 3.62 -9.35 -0.43
N LEU A 29 2.41 -9.60 -0.96
CA LEU A 29 1.31 -10.21 -0.20
C LEU A 29 1.67 -11.63 0.27
N ILE A 30 2.19 -12.47 -0.63
CA ILE A 30 2.61 -13.83 -0.28
C ILE A 30 3.74 -13.81 0.75
N ALA A 31 4.76 -12.96 0.57
CA ALA A 31 5.83 -12.81 1.55
C ALA A 31 5.28 -12.41 2.93
N ARG A 32 4.34 -11.46 2.98
CA ARG A 32 3.72 -10.99 4.22
C ARG A 32 2.92 -12.10 4.92
N LEU A 33 2.13 -12.87 4.17
CA LEU A 33 1.32 -13.95 4.74
C LEU A 33 2.18 -15.12 5.22
N GLU A 34 3.11 -15.58 4.38
CA GLU A 34 3.82 -16.85 4.58
C GLU A 34 5.14 -16.68 5.32
N LYS A 35 5.99 -15.75 4.87
CA LYS A 35 7.34 -15.59 5.42
C LYS A 35 7.33 -14.81 6.73
N GLU A 36 6.55 -13.73 6.78
CA GLU A 36 6.40 -12.91 7.98
C GLU A 36 5.34 -13.43 8.95
N LYS A 37 4.67 -14.54 8.61
CA LYS A 37 3.69 -15.23 9.46
C LYS A 37 2.56 -14.32 9.96
N MET A 38 2.04 -13.45 9.09
CA MET A 38 1.01 -12.47 9.47
C MET A 38 -0.22 -13.11 10.12
N THR A 39 -0.65 -14.30 9.67
CA THR A 39 -1.79 -15.01 10.30
C THR A 39 -1.52 -15.33 11.78
N ALA A 40 -0.29 -15.74 12.12
CA ALA A 40 0.10 -16.01 13.49
C ALA A 40 0.16 -14.71 14.32
N GLU A 41 0.63 -13.61 13.73
CA GLU A 41 0.65 -12.28 14.35
C GLU A 41 -0.77 -11.82 14.73
N VAL A 42 -1.72 -11.86 13.78
CA VAL A 42 -3.12 -11.46 14.03
C VAL A 42 -3.77 -12.36 15.09
N LYS A 43 -3.53 -13.68 15.03
CA LYS A 43 -4.02 -14.62 16.04
C LYS A 43 -3.50 -14.28 17.44
N LYS A 44 -2.20 -13.97 17.55
CA LYS A 44 -1.58 -13.60 18.83
C LYS A 44 -2.16 -12.30 19.38
N LEU A 45 -2.35 -11.28 18.54
CA LEU A 45 -2.95 -10.01 18.96
C LEU A 45 -4.39 -10.19 19.46
N HIS A 46 -5.18 -11.05 18.80
CA HIS A 46 -6.52 -11.37 19.27
C HIS A 46 -6.49 -12.07 20.62
N GLN A 47 -5.61 -13.07 20.80
CA GLN A 47 -5.42 -13.76 22.08
C GLN A 47 -4.97 -12.83 23.21
N GLN A 48 -4.27 -11.75 22.90
CA GLN A 48 -3.88 -10.70 23.84
C GLN A 48 -5.02 -9.71 24.18
N GLY A 49 -6.24 -9.93 23.66
CA GLY A 49 -7.43 -9.18 24.03
C GLY A 49 -7.88 -8.11 23.02
N LEU A 50 -7.26 -8.00 21.84
CA LEU A 50 -7.77 -7.11 20.80
C LEU A 50 -9.04 -7.68 20.18
N SER A 51 -10.12 -6.89 20.12
CA SER A 51 -11.35 -7.31 19.46
C SER A 51 -11.16 -7.46 17.94
N TRP A 52 -11.97 -8.32 17.32
CA TRP A 52 -12.01 -8.47 15.86
C TRP A 52 -12.25 -7.14 15.15
N GLN A 53 -13.20 -6.34 15.66
CA GLN A 53 -13.49 -5.02 15.11
C GLN A 53 -12.25 -4.10 15.08
N LYS A 54 -11.41 -4.15 16.12
CA LYS A 54 -10.19 -3.34 16.19
C LYS A 54 -9.15 -3.82 15.18
N LEU A 55 -8.95 -5.14 15.07
CA LEU A 55 -8.04 -5.73 14.08
C LEU A 55 -8.49 -5.42 12.65
N GLU A 56 -9.79 -5.54 12.37
CA GLU A 56 -10.36 -5.23 11.06
C GLU A 56 -10.20 -3.77 10.64
N ALA A 57 -9.97 -2.86 11.58
CA ALA A 57 -9.74 -1.44 11.33
C ALA A 57 -8.27 -1.08 11.01
N PHE A 58 -7.30 -1.97 11.26
CA PHE A 58 -5.87 -1.65 11.11
C PHE A 58 -5.40 -1.56 9.65
N GLY A 59 -6.12 -2.21 8.73
CA GLY A 59 -5.79 -2.18 7.31
C GLY A 59 -6.29 -3.43 6.59
N LEU A 60 -6.08 -3.47 5.27
CA LEU A 60 -6.58 -4.55 4.43
C LEU A 60 -6.12 -5.92 4.92
N GLU A 61 -4.82 -6.09 5.12
CA GLU A 61 -4.27 -7.40 5.48
C GLU A 61 -4.80 -7.89 6.83
N TYR A 62 -4.83 -7.03 7.86
CA TYR A 62 -5.41 -7.36 9.16
C TYR A 62 -6.89 -7.71 9.07
N LYS A 63 -7.65 -6.95 8.28
CA LYS A 63 -9.07 -7.21 8.05
C LYS A 63 -9.30 -8.59 7.44
N TYR A 64 -8.66 -8.87 6.31
CA TYR A 64 -8.87 -10.12 5.58
C TYR A 64 -8.38 -11.34 6.37
N VAL A 65 -7.24 -11.24 7.05
CA VAL A 65 -6.77 -12.29 7.96
C VAL A 65 -7.73 -12.48 9.14
N SER A 66 -8.29 -11.41 9.70
CA SER A 66 -9.29 -11.49 10.77
C SER A 66 -10.57 -12.20 10.32
N LEU A 67 -11.04 -11.93 9.11
CA LEU A 67 -12.20 -12.62 8.53
C LEU A 67 -11.94 -14.12 8.32
N TYR A 68 -10.75 -14.47 7.84
CA TYR A 68 -10.30 -15.86 7.74
C TYR A 68 -10.24 -16.56 9.10
N LEU A 69 -9.66 -15.91 10.12
CA LEU A 69 -9.58 -16.48 11.47
C LEU A 69 -10.97 -16.64 12.14
N GLN A 70 -11.93 -15.80 11.76
CA GLN A 70 -13.35 -15.92 12.14
C GLN A 70 -14.12 -16.97 11.31
N LYS A 71 -13.45 -17.68 10.40
CA LYS A 71 -14.06 -18.64 9.45
C LYS A 71 -15.13 -18.04 8.53
N LYS A 72 -15.09 -16.71 8.30
CA LYS A 72 -15.98 -16.01 7.36
C LYS A 72 -15.52 -16.11 5.91
N LEU A 73 -14.26 -16.47 5.70
CA LEU A 73 -13.63 -16.73 4.41
C LEU A 73 -12.73 -17.96 4.58
N ASP A 74 -12.61 -18.78 3.55
CA ASP A 74 -11.51 -19.73 3.48
C ASP A 74 -10.18 -19.03 3.12
N TYR A 75 -9.07 -19.76 3.19
CA TYR A 75 -7.75 -19.16 2.92
C TYR A 75 -7.58 -18.71 1.46
N LYS A 76 -8.12 -19.45 0.49
CA LYS A 76 -8.04 -19.12 -0.94
C LYS A 76 -8.88 -17.88 -1.25
N GLU A 77 -10.12 -17.83 -0.74
CA GLU A 77 -11.01 -16.68 -0.88
C GLU A 77 -10.37 -15.44 -0.27
N MET A 78 -9.86 -15.54 0.96
CA MET A 78 -9.15 -14.46 1.65
C MET A 78 -7.99 -13.93 0.80
N LEU A 79 -7.15 -14.81 0.25
CA LEU A 79 -6.00 -14.43 -0.57
C LEU A 79 -6.44 -13.70 -1.85
N VAL A 80 -7.45 -14.22 -2.55
CA VAL A 80 -7.96 -13.64 -3.81
C VAL A 80 -8.56 -12.26 -3.54
N GLU A 81 -9.45 -12.14 -2.55
CA GLU A 81 -10.11 -10.88 -2.23
C GLU A 81 -9.12 -9.82 -1.72
N LEU A 82 -8.18 -10.20 -0.85
CA LEU A 82 -7.15 -9.31 -0.35
C LEU A 82 -6.27 -8.80 -1.49
N ASN A 83 -5.83 -9.67 -2.41
CA ASN A 83 -5.06 -9.26 -3.58
C ASN A 83 -5.84 -8.27 -4.46
N LEU A 84 -7.13 -8.52 -4.72
CA LEU A 84 -7.98 -7.60 -5.46
C LEU A 84 -8.14 -6.25 -4.75
N ALA A 85 -8.34 -6.26 -3.42
CA ALA A 85 -8.47 -5.07 -2.61
C ALA A 85 -7.19 -4.21 -2.62
N ILE A 86 -6.01 -4.82 -2.51
CA ILE A 86 -4.72 -4.12 -2.60
C ILE A 86 -4.53 -3.51 -3.99
N ASN A 87 -4.87 -4.24 -5.06
CA ASN A 87 -4.83 -3.70 -6.43
C ASN A 87 -5.78 -2.52 -6.62
N LYS A 88 -7.00 -2.59 -6.07
CA LYS A 88 -7.96 -1.48 -6.09
C LYS A 88 -7.42 -0.27 -5.31
N PHE A 89 -6.75 -0.50 -4.19
CA PHE A 89 -6.09 0.54 -3.41
C PHE A 89 -4.96 1.22 -4.18
N ALA A 90 -4.05 0.46 -4.79
CA ALA A 90 -2.98 1.01 -5.63
C ALA A 90 -3.52 1.86 -6.80
N ARG A 91 -4.62 1.41 -7.44
CA ARG A 91 -5.29 2.21 -8.48
C ARG A 91 -5.84 3.54 -7.95
N ARG A 92 -6.41 3.55 -6.74
CA ARG A 92 -6.90 4.78 -6.11
C ARG A 92 -5.77 5.75 -5.78
N GLN A 93 -4.61 5.25 -5.34
CA GLN A 93 -3.42 6.08 -5.13
C GLN A 93 -3.03 6.83 -6.42
N MET A 94 -3.04 6.16 -7.57
CA MET A 94 -2.79 6.83 -8.86
C MET A 94 -3.83 7.91 -9.19
N ALA A 95 -5.10 7.68 -8.87
CA ALA A 95 -6.14 8.69 -9.07
C ALA A 95 -5.92 9.93 -8.17
N TRP A 96 -5.47 9.71 -6.92
CA TRP A 96 -5.10 10.79 -6.01
C TRP A 96 -3.90 11.59 -6.50
N PHE A 97 -2.83 10.92 -6.96
CA PHE A 97 -1.67 11.61 -7.52
C PHE A 97 -2.03 12.46 -8.74
N ARG A 98 -2.84 11.92 -9.67
CA ARG A 98 -3.36 12.72 -10.80
C ARG A 98 -4.21 13.91 -10.36
N ARG A 99 -4.99 13.76 -9.27
CA ARG A 99 -5.74 14.87 -8.69
C ARG A 99 -4.81 15.95 -8.14
N TRP A 100 -3.71 15.57 -7.48
CA TRP A 100 -2.71 16.52 -7.00
C TRP A 100 -2.04 17.28 -8.14
N GLU A 101 -1.74 16.62 -9.25
CA GLU A 101 -1.21 17.29 -10.45
C GLU A 101 -2.18 18.35 -10.98
N ARG A 102 -3.48 18.03 -11.07
CA ARG A 102 -4.52 19.01 -11.44
C ARG A 102 -4.66 20.16 -10.45
N GLN A 103 -4.29 19.95 -9.19
CA GLN A 103 -4.27 20.98 -8.14
C GLN A 103 -2.95 21.77 -8.12
N GLY A 104 -2.08 21.61 -9.13
CA GLY A 104 -0.85 22.37 -9.30
C GLY A 104 0.37 21.77 -8.61
N LYS A 105 0.29 20.56 -8.04
CA LYS A 105 1.47 19.88 -7.49
C LYS A 105 2.28 19.23 -8.60
N LYS A 106 3.56 19.60 -8.72
CA LYS A 106 4.49 18.97 -9.66
C LYS A 106 4.97 17.64 -9.10
N ILE A 107 4.50 16.53 -9.68
CA ILE A 107 4.98 15.17 -9.37
C ILE A 107 6.02 14.77 -10.41
N ASN A 108 7.21 14.39 -9.95
CA ASN A 108 8.28 13.89 -10.81
C ASN A 108 8.16 12.37 -10.91
N TRP A 109 7.56 11.88 -11.99
CA TRP A 109 7.37 10.45 -12.20
C TRP A 109 8.68 9.75 -12.56
N ALA A 110 9.00 8.67 -11.83
CA ALA A 110 10.19 7.87 -12.05
C ALA A 110 9.86 6.37 -12.12
N THR A 111 10.62 5.66 -12.95
CA THR A 111 10.49 4.22 -13.20
C THR A 111 11.71 3.42 -12.72
N ASP A 112 12.83 4.10 -12.49
CA ASP A 112 14.11 3.51 -12.08
C ASP A 112 14.79 4.37 -11.01
N SER A 113 15.73 3.76 -10.28
CA SER A 113 16.46 4.40 -9.19
C SER A 113 17.40 5.51 -9.66
N LYS A 114 18.02 5.36 -10.84
CA LYS A 114 18.97 6.35 -11.39
C LYS A 114 18.29 7.71 -11.58
N LYS A 115 17.06 7.73 -12.10
CA LYS A 115 16.29 8.98 -12.25
C LYS A 115 15.95 9.60 -10.90
N ILE A 116 15.62 8.78 -9.90
CA ILE A 116 15.31 9.24 -8.54
C ILE A 116 16.54 9.89 -7.91
N GLU A 117 17.69 9.22 -7.98
CA GLU A 117 18.98 9.73 -7.46
C GLU A 117 19.37 11.06 -8.12
N LYS A 118 19.18 11.18 -9.44
CA LYS A 118 19.41 12.43 -10.16
C LYS A 118 18.50 13.55 -9.69
N LEU A 119 17.21 13.29 -9.50
CA LEU A 119 16.24 14.27 -9.01
C LEU A 119 16.55 14.71 -7.58
N ALA A 120 16.90 13.77 -6.71
CA ALA A 120 17.28 14.06 -5.32
C ALA A 120 18.56 14.89 -5.26
N SER A 121 19.59 14.51 -6.02
CA SER A 121 20.86 15.26 -6.11
C SER A 121 20.67 16.68 -6.64
N TRP A 122 19.76 16.88 -7.59
CA TRP A 122 19.43 18.21 -8.10
C TRP A 122 18.70 19.07 -7.05
N PHE A 123 17.85 18.47 -6.24
CA PHE A 123 17.04 19.20 -5.25
C PHE A 123 17.80 19.58 -3.99
N LEU A 124 18.85 18.81 -3.63
CA LEU A 124 19.67 19.04 -2.44
C LEU A 124 20.83 20.03 -2.67
N LYS A 125 21.08 20.42 -3.92
CA LYS A 125 22.02 21.48 -4.28
C LYS A 125 21.34 22.83 -4.21
#